data_AF-A0A2Z6P086-F1
#
_entry.id   AF-A0A2Z6P086-F1
#
_cell.length_a   1.000
_cell.length_b   1.000
_cell.length_c   1.000
_cell.angle_alpha   90.00
_cell.angle_beta   90.00
_cell.angle_gamma   90.00
#
_symmetry.space_group_name_H-M   'P 1'
#
loop_
_entity.id
_entity.type
_entity.pdbx_description
1 polymer ?
#
loop_
_entity_poly.entity_id
_entity_poly.type
_entity_poly.pdbx_seq_one_letter_code
_entity_poly.pdbx_strand_id
1 'polypeptide(L)'
;MITQVDLSNNMSNMEASAALEEVKKPLLENNIDEHENEHLVRKVWIESKKLWHIAGPAIFNRVGNYSMLVITQVFAGHLGDTELAATSIAMNVILGLDLGIMFKLGVIALVASGNVAWFVLVFGFFGYAVFGGCPYTWTGFSMKAFSDLWGFAKLSAASGVMLCLEVWYDKVLMMMTGNLHDAKTVVEALTICLTINIWEMMFPLAFLAATGVRVANELGAGNGEAAKFASAVSVVTSIIISVFFWLLIMIFHTQFGYLFTSSELVIKEVNKLSRLLGFTVLLNSVQPVLSGVAIGAGWQKYVAYIDLGCYYLIGLPLGFLLGFVYQFGVQGLWAGLICGGPALQTLILAWVTIRCDWNKEAERAKLHLSKWGGPNHVLK
;
A
#
# COMPACT_ATOMS: atom_id res chain seq x y z
N MET A 1 -66.62 46.55 25.13
CA MET A 1 -66.80 45.76 23.88
C MET A 1 -65.59 45.96 22.95
N ILE A 2 -64.36 45.74 23.47
CA ILE A 2 -63.10 45.81 22.67
C ILE A 2 -62.20 44.60 22.99
N THR A 3 -62.54 43.72 23.94
CA THR A 3 -61.58 42.77 24.51
C THR A 3 -61.60 41.35 23.95
N GLN A 4 -62.51 40.96 23.06
CA GLN A 4 -62.50 39.60 22.46
C GLN A 4 -61.98 39.55 21.02
N VAL A 5 -62.14 40.62 20.25
CA VAL A 5 -61.69 40.68 18.85
C VAL A 5 -60.18 40.84 18.75
N ASP A 6 -59.57 41.62 19.66
CA ASP A 6 -58.11 41.83 19.67
C ASP A 6 -57.33 40.60 20.15
N LEU A 7 -57.91 39.78 21.04
CA LEU A 7 -57.29 38.52 21.50
C LEU A 7 -57.33 37.43 20.41
N SER A 8 -58.43 37.35 19.66
CA SER A 8 -58.57 36.47 18.49
C SER A 8 -57.58 36.84 17.37
N ASN A 9 -57.46 38.14 17.06
CA ASN A 9 -56.55 38.64 16.04
C ASN A 9 -55.07 38.50 16.43
N ASN A 10 -54.72 38.63 17.72
CA ASN A 10 -53.34 38.43 18.17
C ASN A 10 -52.94 36.96 18.17
N MET A 11 -53.85 36.03 18.52
CA MET A 11 -53.58 34.59 18.42
C MET A 11 -53.40 34.14 16.96
N SER A 12 -54.25 34.58 16.04
CA SER A 12 -54.13 34.22 14.62
C SER A 12 -52.86 34.79 13.98
N ASN A 13 -52.43 35.99 14.39
CA ASN A 13 -51.17 36.58 13.94
C ASN A 13 -49.93 35.88 14.52
N MET A 14 -50.00 35.36 15.76
CA MET A 14 -48.92 34.56 16.35
C MET A 14 -48.80 33.19 15.68
N GLU A 15 -49.93 32.52 15.39
CA GLU A 15 -49.96 31.25 14.67
C GLU A 15 -49.49 31.40 13.21
N ALA A 16 -49.86 32.50 12.54
CA ALA A 16 -49.38 32.83 11.20
C ALA A 16 -47.88 33.16 11.19
N SER A 17 -47.37 33.85 12.22
CA SER A 17 -45.93 34.15 12.36
C SER A 17 -45.11 32.88 12.66
N ALA A 18 -45.62 31.97 13.50
CA ALA A 18 -44.98 30.70 13.81
C ALA A 18 -44.93 29.77 12.58
N ALA A 19 -46.02 29.73 11.79
CA ALA A 19 -46.05 28.99 10.53
C ALA A 19 -45.08 29.59 9.48
N LEU A 20 -44.90 30.92 9.45
CA LEU A 20 -43.92 31.59 8.58
C LEU A 20 -42.46 31.38 9.03
N GLU A 21 -42.20 31.20 10.32
CA GLU A 21 -40.88 30.80 10.84
C GLU A 21 -40.54 29.34 10.51
N GLU A 22 -41.53 28.44 10.52
CA GLU A 22 -41.35 27.04 10.09
C GLU A 22 -41.05 26.91 8.60
N VAL A 23 -41.67 27.76 7.76
CA VAL A 23 -41.41 27.83 6.31
C VAL A 23 -40.06 28.47 5.98
N LYS A 24 -39.43 29.18 6.92
CA LYS A 24 -38.13 29.85 6.74
C LYS A 24 -36.92 29.00 7.18
N LYS A 25 -37.14 27.80 7.72
CA LYS A 25 -36.07 26.79 7.79
C LYS A 25 -35.92 26.16 6.40
N PRO A 26 -34.71 26.14 5.82
CA PRO A 26 -34.54 25.63 4.46
C PRO A 26 -34.69 24.11 4.45
N LEU A 27 -35.93 23.63 4.26
CA LEU A 27 -36.25 22.21 4.02
C LEU A 27 -35.66 21.66 2.71
N LEU A 28 -35.19 22.55 1.83
CA LEU A 28 -34.57 22.19 0.55
C LEU A 28 -33.07 21.88 0.67
N GLU A 29 -32.37 22.40 1.67
CA GLU A 29 -30.93 22.17 1.83
C GLU A 29 -30.69 20.75 2.38
N ASN A 30 -31.44 20.35 3.41
CA ASN A 30 -31.35 19.01 4.01
C ASN A 30 -31.71 17.88 3.04
N ASN A 31 -32.74 18.05 2.18
CA ASN A 31 -33.17 17.00 1.25
C ASN A 31 -32.23 16.82 0.04
N ILE A 32 -31.57 17.90 -0.41
CA ILE A 32 -30.56 17.81 -1.49
C ILE A 32 -29.30 17.17 -0.94
N ASP A 33 -28.85 17.57 0.25
CA ASP A 33 -27.69 17.01 0.92
C ASP A 33 -27.88 15.54 1.28
N GLU A 34 -29.07 15.13 1.76
CA GLU A 34 -29.36 13.72 2.03
C GLU A 34 -29.36 12.86 0.76
N HIS A 35 -29.98 13.34 -0.32
CA HIS A 35 -30.05 12.61 -1.59
C HIS A 35 -28.70 12.56 -2.34
N GLU A 36 -27.88 13.60 -2.21
CA GLU A 36 -26.51 13.62 -2.74
C GLU A 36 -25.58 12.73 -1.92
N ASN A 37 -25.71 12.73 -0.59
CA ASN A 37 -24.98 11.83 0.30
C ASN A 37 -25.34 10.36 0.05
N GLU A 38 -26.62 10.02 -0.11
CA GLU A 38 -27.04 8.65 -0.41
C GLU A 38 -26.45 8.18 -1.75
N HIS A 39 -26.42 9.06 -2.75
CA HIS A 39 -25.81 8.78 -4.04
C HIS A 39 -24.27 8.64 -3.95
N LEU A 40 -23.59 9.47 -3.16
CA LEU A 40 -22.14 9.39 -2.92
C LEU A 40 -21.78 8.10 -2.18
N VAL A 41 -22.48 7.76 -1.10
CA VAL A 41 -22.28 6.52 -0.34
C VAL A 41 -22.45 5.31 -1.25
N ARG A 42 -23.48 5.31 -2.09
CA ARG A 42 -23.69 4.25 -3.09
C ARG A 42 -22.54 4.16 -4.10
N LYS A 43 -22.03 5.29 -4.60
CA LYS A 43 -20.87 5.32 -5.50
C LYS A 43 -19.61 4.77 -4.83
N VAL A 44 -19.31 5.22 -3.61
CA VAL A 44 -18.18 4.75 -2.81
C VAL A 44 -18.30 3.25 -2.56
N TRP A 45 -19.49 2.77 -2.21
CA TRP A 45 -19.75 1.35 -1.99
C TRP A 45 -19.51 0.50 -3.26
N ILE A 46 -20.02 0.95 -4.41
CA ILE A 46 -19.82 0.27 -5.69
C ILE A 46 -18.34 0.21 -6.04
N GLU A 47 -17.61 1.32 -5.89
CA GLU A 47 -16.20 1.36 -6.23
C GLU A 47 -15.35 0.54 -5.26
N SER A 48 -15.66 0.60 -3.96
CA SER A 48 -15.06 -0.25 -2.94
C SER A 48 -15.28 -1.74 -3.25
N LYS A 49 -16.48 -2.14 -3.65
CA LYS A 49 -16.77 -3.53 -4.05
C LYS A 49 -15.89 -4.00 -5.23
N LYS A 50 -15.66 -3.14 -6.23
CA LYS A 50 -14.76 -3.46 -7.35
C LYS A 50 -13.31 -3.60 -6.89
N LEU A 51 -12.84 -2.72 -6.00
CA LEU A 51 -11.50 -2.81 -5.43
C LEU A 51 -11.30 -4.11 -4.65
N TRP A 52 -12.23 -4.44 -3.75
CA TRP A 52 -12.19 -5.65 -2.94
C TRP A 52 -12.30 -6.94 -3.75
N HIS A 53 -12.93 -6.91 -4.94
CA HIS A 53 -12.95 -8.05 -5.85
C HIS A 53 -11.55 -8.43 -6.36
N ILE A 54 -10.63 -7.45 -6.45
CA ILE A 54 -9.23 -7.66 -6.84
C ILE A 54 -8.35 -7.82 -5.60
N ALA A 55 -8.48 -6.90 -4.64
CA ALA A 55 -7.64 -6.85 -3.44
C ALA A 55 -7.89 -8.05 -2.52
N GLY A 56 -9.14 -8.49 -2.32
CA GLY A 56 -9.48 -9.57 -1.38
C GLY A 56 -8.74 -10.89 -1.65
N PRO A 57 -8.85 -11.48 -2.86
CA PRO A 57 -8.09 -12.67 -3.21
C PRO A 57 -6.57 -12.47 -3.14
N ALA A 58 -6.08 -11.29 -3.51
CA ALA A 58 -4.67 -10.95 -3.44
C ALA A 58 -4.16 -10.88 -1.99
N ILE A 59 -4.94 -10.31 -1.07
CA ILE A 59 -4.67 -10.29 0.38
C ILE A 59 -4.60 -11.72 0.88
N PHE A 60 -5.63 -12.54 0.61
CA PHE A 60 -5.66 -13.92 1.09
C PHE A 60 -4.43 -14.72 0.65
N ASN A 61 -4.07 -14.63 -0.63
CA ASN A 61 -2.88 -15.29 -1.15
C ASN A 61 -1.59 -14.74 -0.52
N ARG A 62 -1.42 -13.42 -0.46
CA ARG A 62 -0.19 -12.79 0.08
C ARG A 62 -0.03 -13.07 1.57
N VAL A 63 -1.07 -12.83 2.36
CA VAL A 63 -1.08 -13.11 3.81
C VAL A 63 -0.87 -14.60 4.06
N GLY A 64 -1.54 -15.49 3.33
CA GLY A 64 -1.34 -16.94 3.48
C GLY A 64 0.12 -17.38 3.26
N ASN A 65 0.75 -16.90 2.18
CA ASN A 65 2.15 -17.20 1.89
C ASN A 65 3.11 -16.63 2.96
N TYR A 66 2.91 -15.38 3.39
CA TYR A 66 3.79 -14.76 4.38
C TYR A 66 3.56 -15.28 5.80
N SER A 67 2.34 -15.68 6.17
CA SER A 67 2.05 -16.28 7.47
C SER A 67 2.86 -17.56 7.69
N MET A 68 3.13 -18.35 6.64
CA MET A 68 4.00 -19.52 6.74
C MET A 68 5.42 -19.14 7.19
N LEU A 69 5.95 -18.02 6.69
CA LEU A 69 7.26 -17.49 7.08
C LEU A 69 7.24 -17.00 8.53
N VAL A 70 6.22 -16.21 8.90
CA VAL A 70 6.07 -15.67 10.26
C VAL A 70 5.98 -16.79 11.29
N ILE A 71 5.14 -17.80 11.04
CA ILE A 71 4.97 -18.95 11.94
C ILE A 71 6.30 -19.70 12.12
N THR A 72 7.07 -19.88 11.05
CA THR A 72 8.36 -20.56 11.14
C THR A 72 9.37 -19.74 11.96
N GLN A 73 9.39 -18.41 11.81
CA GLN A 73 10.21 -17.53 12.66
C GLN A 73 9.79 -17.60 14.12
N VAL A 74 8.48 -17.62 14.42
CA VAL A 74 7.96 -17.77 15.79
C VAL A 74 8.48 -19.06 16.44
N PHE A 75 8.40 -20.19 15.74
CA PHE A 75 8.91 -21.46 16.28
C PHE A 75 10.43 -21.43 16.48
N ALA A 76 11.19 -20.89 15.53
CA ALA A 76 12.64 -20.73 15.68
C ALA A 76 13.01 -19.82 16.88
N GLY A 77 12.20 -18.77 17.08
CA GLY A 77 12.17 -17.90 18.24
C GLY A 77 12.22 -18.60 19.59
N HIS A 78 11.38 -19.61 19.74
CA HIS A 78 11.28 -20.37 20.99
C HIS A 78 12.37 -21.44 21.16
N LEU A 79 13.09 -21.80 20.09
CA LEU A 79 14.25 -22.67 20.18
C LEU A 79 15.48 -21.93 20.74
N GLY A 80 15.62 -20.65 20.40
CA GLY A 80 16.65 -19.79 20.96
C GLY A 80 16.91 -18.54 20.10
N ASP A 81 17.58 -17.56 20.68
CA ASP A 81 17.88 -16.28 20.02
C ASP A 81 18.77 -16.49 18.78
N THR A 82 19.71 -17.44 18.84
CA THR A 82 20.61 -17.75 17.72
C THR A 82 19.86 -18.42 16.57
N GLU A 83 18.93 -19.33 16.87
CA GLU A 83 18.09 -20.04 15.92
C GLU A 83 17.10 -19.09 15.26
N LEU A 84 16.52 -18.15 16.00
CA LEU A 84 15.70 -17.08 15.45
C LEU A 84 16.48 -16.19 14.50
N ALA A 85 17.66 -15.71 14.92
CA ALA A 85 18.51 -14.89 14.08
C ALA A 85 18.95 -15.65 12.83
N ALA A 86 19.40 -16.90 12.99
CA ALA A 86 19.81 -17.76 11.88
C ALA A 86 18.65 -18.07 10.93
N THR A 87 17.46 -18.36 11.43
CA THR A 87 16.26 -18.65 10.62
C THR A 87 15.74 -17.38 9.97
N SER A 88 15.82 -16.23 10.63
CA SER A 88 15.39 -14.95 10.06
C SER A 88 16.34 -14.48 8.97
N ILE A 89 17.65 -14.59 9.19
CA ILE A 89 18.67 -14.42 8.14
C ILE A 89 18.43 -15.49 7.07
N ALA A 90 18.10 -16.72 7.45
CA ALA A 90 17.87 -17.77 6.48
C ALA A 90 16.66 -17.47 5.60
N MET A 91 15.56 -16.98 6.15
CA MET A 91 14.38 -16.65 5.35
C MET A 91 14.54 -15.35 4.56
N ASN A 92 15.26 -14.37 5.11
CA ASN A 92 15.48 -13.08 4.45
C ASN A 92 16.65 -13.09 3.44
N VAL A 93 17.59 -14.03 3.58
CA VAL A 93 18.85 -14.09 2.82
C VAL A 93 19.10 -15.48 2.22
N ILE A 94 18.80 -16.57 2.94
CA ILE A 94 19.21 -17.95 2.62
C ILE A 94 18.13 -18.84 1.97
N LEU A 95 16.85 -18.45 1.90
CA LEU A 95 15.81 -19.29 1.27
C LEU A 95 16.03 -19.48 -0.24
N GLY A 96 17.00 -18.79 -0.84
CA GLY A 96 17.63 -19.31 -2.05
C GLY A 96 19.06 -19.87 -1.89
N LEU A 97 19.86 -19.50 -0.87
CA LEU A 97 21.17 -20.14 -0.61
C LEU A 97 21.08 -21.62 -0.27
N ASP A 98 19.96 -22.13 0.26
CA ASP A 98 19.84 -23.54 0.67
C ASP A 98 20.14 -24.52 -0.48
N LEU A 99 19.70 -24.20 -1.69
CA LEU A 99 20.06 -24.98 -2.89
C LEU A 99 21.52 -24.73 -3.33
N GLY A 100 22.03 -23.51 -3.17
CA GLY A 100 23.40 -23.17 -3.55
C GLY A 100 24.50 -23.75 -2.66
N ILE A 101 24.20 -23.97 -1.39
CA ILE A 101 25.09 -24.63 -0.43
C ILE A 101 25.06 -26.15 -0.64
N MET A 102 23.86 -26.75 -0.85
CA MET A 102 23.75 -28.19 -1.14
C MET A 102 24.42 -28.61 -2.45
N PHE A 103 24.41 -27.76 -3.48
CA PHE A 103 25.01 -28.06 -4.80
C PHE A 103 26.40 -27.44 -5.04
N LYS A 104 27.04 -26.82 -4.03
CA LYS A 104 28.35 -26.12 -4.16
C LYS A 104 28.41 -25.03 -5.24
N LEU A 105 27.27 -24.39 -5.55
CA LEU A 105 27.14 -23.35 -6.58
C LEU A 105 27.08 -21.92 -6.00
N GLY A 106 27.10 -21.78 -4.67
CA GLY A 106 27.16 -20.48 -3.99
C GLY A 106 25.96 -19.58 -4.29
N VAL A 107 26.19 -18.27 -4.44
CA VAL A 107 25.16 -17.24 -4.65
C VAL A 107 24.41 -17.41 -5.98
N ILE A 108 25.01 -18.05 -6.99
CA ILE A 108 24.40 -18.20 -8.33
C ILE A 108 23.18 -19.14 -8.27
N ALA A 109 23.29 -20.24 -7.52
CA ALA A 109 22.16 -21.15 -7.33
C ALA A 109 21.05 -20.56 -6.45
N LEU A 110 21.38 -19.58 -5.58
CA LEU A 110 20.41 -18.75 -4.85
C LEU A 110 19.56 -17.90 -5.78
N VAL A 111 20.21 -17.19 -6.69
CA VAL A 111 19.49 -16.39 -7.68
C VAL A 111 18.68 -17.31 -8.59
N ALA A 112 19.24 -18.43 -9.03
CA ALA A 112 18.57 -19.35 -9.93
C ALA A 112 17.33 -20.02 -9.30
N SER A 113 17.42 -20.52 -8.06
CA SER A 113 16.30 -21.22 -7.40
C SER A 113 15.10 -20.30 -7.15
N GLY A 114 15.36 -19.08 -6.66
CA GLY A 114 14.32 -18.07 -6.50
C GLY A 114 13.67 -17.71 -7.83
N ASN A 115 14.46 -17.49 -8.89
CA ASN A 115 13.93 -17.24 -10.23
C ASN A 115 13.10 -18.41 -10.77
N VAL A 116 13.54 -19.66 -10.57
CA VAL A 116 12.80 -20.86 -10.99
C VAL A 116 11.44 -20.94 -10.30
N ALA A 117 11.36 -20.68 -9.00
CA ALA A 117 10.09 -20.66 -8.27
C ALA A 117 9.11 -19.61 -8.84
N TRP A 118 9.61 -18.41 -9.18
CA TRP A 118 8.82 -17.39 -9.85
C TRP A 118 8.39 -17.79 -11.27
N PHE A 119 9.28 -18.45 -12.04
CA PHE A 119 8.93 -18.95 -13.38
C PHE A 119 7.87 -20.04 -13.33
N VAL A 120 7.87 -20.92 -12.31
CA VAL A 120 6.80 -21.91 -12.11
C VAL A 120 5.45 -21.22 -11.97
N LEU A 121 5.37 -20.13 -11.21
CA LEU A 121 4.14 -19.32 -11.12
C LEU A 121 3.75 -18.70 -12.45
N VAL A 122 4.71 -18.15 -13.20
CA VAL A 122 4.47 -17.55 -14.53
C VAL A 122 3.92 -18.61 -15.50
N PHE A 123 4.55 -19.78 -15.59
CA PHE A 123 4.08 -20.86 -16.43
C PHE A 123 2.74 -21.43 -15.95
N GLY A 124 2.50 -21.45 -14.64
CA GLY A 124 1.21 -21.81 -14.05
C GLY A 124 0.09 -20.86 -14.47
N PHE A 125 0.29 -19.55 -14.35
CA PHE A 125 -0.68 -18.55 -14.80
C PHE A 125 -0.89 -18.58 -16.32
N PHE A 126 0.19 -18.77 -17.08
CA PHE A 126 0.11 -18.94 -18.53
C PHE A 126 -0.71 -20.18 -18.90
N GLY A 127 -0.44 -21.32 -18.26
CA GLY A 127 -1.24 -22.54 -18.42
C GLY A 127 -2.70 -22.31 -18.09
N TYR A 128 -3.00 -21.68 -16.95
CA TYR A 128 -4.37 -21.33 -16.57
C TYR A 128 -5.10 -20.50 -17.64
N ALA A 129 -4.43 -19.48 -18.21
CA ALA A 129 -5.00 -18.66 -19.27
C ALA A 129 -5.26 -19.46 -20.56
N VAL A 130 -4.30 -20.29 -20.99
CA VAL A 130 -4.38 -21.10 -22.22
C VAL A 130 -5.39 -22.24 -22.11
N PHE A 131 -5.52 -22.86 -20.94
CA PHE A 131 -6.47 -23.96 -20.68
C PHE A 131 -7.90 -23.47 -20.35
N GLY A 132 -8.23 -22.22 -20.68
CA GLY A 132 -9.61 -21.71 -20.62
C GLY A 132 -10.01 -21.03 -19.31
N GLY A 133 -9.06 -20.69 -18.43
CA GLY A 133 -9.33 -19.93 -17.21
C GLY A 133 -9.76 -18.47 -17.48
N CYS A 134 -9.39 -17.90 -18.63
CA CYS A 134 -9.71 -16.52 -19.00
C CYS A 134 -10.41 -16.41 -20.37
N PRO A 135 -11.61 -16.99 -20.55
CA PRO A 135 -12.24 -17.14 -21.87
C PRO A 135 -12.65 -15.81 -22.52
N TYR A 136 -12.92 -14.77 -21.72
CA TYR A 136 -13.33 -13.46 -22.22
C TYR A 136 -12.16 -12.54 -22.60
N THR A 137 -10.96 -12.81 -22.07
CA THR A 137 -9.80 -11.91 -22.22
C THR A 137 -8.71 -12.51 -23.09
N TRP A 138 -8.54 -13.84 -23.06
CA TRP A 138 -7.55 -14.55 -23.85
C TRP A 138 -8.16 -15.07 -25.15
N THR A 139 -7.74 -14.49 -26.29
CA THR A 139 -8.20 -14.87 -27.63
C THR A 139 -7.16 -15.67 -28.43
N GLY A 140 -6.11 -16.14 -27.77
CA GLY A 140 -4.99 -16.85 -28.38
C GLY A 140 -3.78 -15.95 -28.67
N PHE A 141 -2.74 -16.55 -29.25
CA PHE A 141 -1.47 -15.88 -29.50
C PHE A 141 -1.52 -15.07 -30.81
N SER A 142 -1.01 -13.84 -30.78
CA SER A 142 -0.90 -12.99 -31.96
C SER A 142 0.49 -12.38 -32.05
N MET A 143 1.09 -12.36 -33.23
CA MET A 143 2.39 -11.71 -33.47
C MET A 143 2.34 -10.20 -33.19
N LYS A 144 1.15 -9.58 -33.16
CA LYS A 144 0.96 -8.20 -32.72
C LYS A 144 1.34 -7.98 -31.24
N ALA A 145 1.33 -9.02 -30.40
CA ALA A 145 1.75 -8.90 -29.00
C ALA A 145 3.25 -8.57 -28.84
N PHE A 146 4.06 -8.79 -29.89
CA PHE A 146 5.51 -8.58 -29.86
C PHE A 146 5.95 -7.22 -30.41
N SER A 147 5.03 -6.38 -30.91
CA SER A 147 5.39 -5.15 -31.63
C SER A 147 5.91 -4.01 -30.75
N ASP A 148 5.62 -4.01 -29.44
CA ASP A 148 6.07 -2.94 -28.51
C ASP A 148 6.62 -3.46 -27.19
N LEU A 149 7.38 -4.56 -27.23
CA LEU A 149 7.97 -5.12 -26.03
C LEU A 149 8.99 -4.19 -25.37
N TRP A 150 9.64 -3.30 -26.13
CA TRP A 150 10.60 -2.35 -25.58
C TRP A 150 9.93 -1.28 -24.71
N GLY A 151 8.80 -0.72 -25.14
CA GLY A 151 8.02 0.22 -24.34
C GLY A 151 7.57 -0.41 -23.02
N PHE A 152 7.04 -1.64 -23.10
CA PHE A 152 6.66 -2.43 -21.95
C PHE A 152 7.85 -2.72 -21.02
N ALA A 153 8.96 -3.22 -21.55
CA ALA A 153 10.16 -3.56 -20.77
C ALA A 153 10.73 -2.35 -20.02
N LYS A 154 10.74 -1.17 -20.66
CA LYS A 154 11.20 0.08 -20.03
C LYS A 154 10.29 0.51 -18.88
N LEU A 155 8.98 0.37 -19.06
CA LEU A 155 7.99 0.67 -18.02
C LEU A 155 8.15 -0.32 -16.85
N SER A 156 8.14 -1.63 -17.13
CA SER A 156 8.36 -2.68 -16.12
C SER A 156 9.69 -2.52 -15.37
N ALA A 157 10.78 -2.15 -16.05
CA ALA A 157 12.06 -1.88 -15.42
C ALA A 157 11.98 -0.68 -14.46
N ALA A 158 11.25 0.38 -14.80
CA ALA A 158 11.04 1.51 -13.92
C ALA A 158 10.26 1.11 -12.65
N SER A 159 9.18 0.34 -12.80
CA SER A 159 8.46 -0.25 -11.65
C SER A 159 9.33 -1.17 -10.80
N GLY A 160 10.19 -1.98 -11.43
CA GLY A 160 11.11 -2.85 -10.72
C GLY A 160 12.12 -2.05 -9.89
N VAL A 161 12.72 -1.02 -10.47
CA VAL A 161 13.65 -0.11 -9.76
C VAL A 161 12.94 0.58 -8.60
N MET A 162 11.75 1.13 -8.81
CA MET A 162 10.92 1.77 -7.77
C MET A 162 10.76 0.86 -6.55
N LEU A 163 10.28 -0.37 -6.76
CA LEU A 163 10.05 -1.33 -5.68
C LEU A 163 11.36 -1.86 -5.06
N CYS A 164 12.42 -2.03 -5.85
CA CYS A 164 13.73 -2.43 -5.33
C CYS A 164 14.34 -1.36 -4.44
N LEU A 165 14.24 -0.09 -4.81
CA LEU A 165 14.76 1.02 -4.01
C LEU A 165 14.10 1.06 -2.62
N GLU A 166 12.80 0.78 -2.54
CA GLU A 166 12.05 0.68 -1.29
C GLU A 166 12.50 -0.53 -0.45
N VAL A 167 12.58 -1.73 -1.04
CA VAL A 167 12.95 -2.94 -0.29
C VAL A 167 14.41 -2.91 0.17
N TRP A 168 15.32 -2.40 -0.65
CA TRP A 168 16.73 -2.28 -0.30
C TRP A 168 16.95 -1.29 0.84
N TYR A 169 16.11 -0.27 0.95
CA TYR A 169 16.19 0.71 2.03
C TYR A 169 16.05 0.08 3.42
N ASP A 170 15.10 -0.84 3.59
CA ASP A 170 14.94 -1.59 4.85
C ASP A 170 16.15 -2.49 5.15
N LYS A 171 16.83 -2.99 4.11
CA LYS A 171 18.07 -3.77 4.29
C LYS A 171 19.24 -2.89 4.71
N VAL A 172 19.30 -1.65 4.23
CA VAL A 172 20.27 -0.66 4.70
C VAL A 172 20.03 -0.35 6.18
N LEU A 173 18.77 -0.18 6.62
CA LEU A 173 18.43 -0.01 8.04
C LEU A 173 19.02 -1.15 8.89
N MET A 174 18.72 -2.40 8.52
CA MET A 174 19.20 -3.60 9.20
C MET A 174 20.73 -3.61 9.29
N MET A 175 21.41 -3.35 8.17
CA MET A 175 22.87 -3.33 8.11
C MET A 175 23.47 -2.24 9.02
N MET A 176 22.88 -1.04 9.04
CA MET A 176 23.33 0.05 9.90
C MET A 176 23.12 -0.26 11.38
N THR A 177 22.01 -0.91 11.76
CA THR A 177 21.79 -1.33 13.15
C THR A 177 22.76 -2.38 13.66
N GLY A 178 23.34 -3.19 12.76
CA GLY A 178 24.38 -4.16 13.12
C GLY A 178 25.67 -3.54 13.66
N ASN A 179 25.88 -2.23 13.47
CA ASN A 179 27.04 -1.49 13.97
C ASN A 179 26.78 -0.76 15.31
N LEU A 180 25.59 -0.93 15.91
CA LEU A 180 25.26 -0.34 17.21
C LEU A 180 25.87 -1.15 18.37
N HIS A 181 26.05 -0.52 19.53
CA HIS A 181 26.33 -1.25 20.76
C HIS A 181 25.14 -2.18 21.09
N ASP A 182 25.41 -3.37 21.60
CA ASP A 182 24.41 -4.44 21.81
C ASP A 182 23.69 -4.88 20.52
N ALA A 183 24.40 -4.86 19.38
CA ALA A 183 23.88 -5.18 18.05
C ALA A 183 23.04 -6.45 18.00
N LYS A 184 23.40 -7.52 18.73
CA LYS A 184 22.64 -8.78 18.74
C LYS A 184 21.18 -8.55 19.17
N THR A 185 20.96 -7.98 20.35
CA THR A 185 19.62 -7.74 20.89
C THR A 185 18.84 -6.72 20.06
N VAL A 186 19.51 -5.68 19.58
CA VAL A 186 18.88 -4.64 18.74
C VAL A 186 18.44 -5.19 17.39
N VAL A 187 19.29 -5.96 16.72
CA VAL A 187 18.99 -6.58 15.43
C VAL A 187 17.89 -7.62 15.56
N GLU A 188 17.89 -8.43 16.62
CA GLU A 188 16.82 -9.39 16.90
C GLU A 188 15.48 -8.69 17.13
N ALA A 189 15.46 -7.65 17.97
CA ALA A 189 14.25 -6.86 18.22
C ALA A 189 13.73 -6.16 16.94
N LEU A 190 14.63 -5.56 16.16
CA LEU A 190 14.29 -4.94 14.89
C LEU A 190 13.74 -5.96 13.89
N THR A 191 14.33 -7.16 13.83
CA THR A 191 13.87 -8.24 12.95
C THR A 191 12.44 -8.65 13.27
N ILE A 192 12.10 -8.81 14.55
CA ILE A 192 10.73 -9.10 14.99
C ILE A 192 9.77 -7.99 14.51
N CYS A 193 10.13 -6.73 14.73
CA CYS A 193 9.29 -5.61 14.32
C CYS A 193 9.13 -5.51 12.80
N LEU A 194 10.20 -5.71 12.02
CA LEU A 194 10.16 -5.68 10.56
C LEU A 194 9.40 -6.87 9.98
N THR A 195 9.44 -8.04 10.62
CA THR A 195 8.58 -9.18 10.24
C THR A 195 7.10 -8.81 10.35
N ILE A 196 6.69 -8.16 11.45
CA ILE A 196 5.31 -7.69 11.62
C ILE A 196 4.96 -6.62 10.56
N ASN A 197 5.88 -5.70 10.29
CA ASN A 197 5.68 -4.67 9.26
C ASN A 197 5.45 -5.30 7.87
N ILE A 198 6.28 -6.26 7.46
CA ILE A 198 6.14 -6.95 6.17
C ILE A 198 4.83 -7.74 6.11
N TRP A 199 4.41 -8.34 7.22
CA TRP A 199 3.16 -9.09 7.27
C TRP A 199 1.94 -8.17 7.08
N GLU A 200 1.93 -7.00 7.71
CA GLU A 200 0.91 -5.97 7.48
C GLU A 200 0.97 -5.41 6.05
N MET A 201 2.17 -5.20 5.50
CA MET A 201 2.38 -4.64 4.16
C MET A 201 1.74 -5.48 3.04
N MET A 202 1.37 -6.74 3.29
CA MET A 202 0.60 -7.56 2.37
C MET A 202 -0.79 -6.99 2.04
N PHE A 203 -1.36 -6.20 2.95
CA PHE A 203 -2.64 -5.51 2.74
C PHE A 203 -2.47 -4.32 1.78
N PRO A 204 -1.64 -3.29 2.07
CA PRO A 204 -1.34 -2.21 1.12
C PRO A 204 -0.85 -2.68 -0.26
N LEU A 205 -0.02 -3.73 -0.34
CA LEU A 205 0.46 -4.26 -1.63
C LEU A 205 -0.64 -4.90 -2.47
N ALA A 206 -1.67 -5.48 -1.84
CA ALA A 206 -2.84 -5.94 -2.58
C ALA A 206 -3.66 -4.76 -3.13
N PHE A 207 -3.80 -3.69 -2.35
CA PHE A 207 -4.43 -2.46 -2.80
C PHE A 207 -3.61 -1.72 -3.87
N LEU A 208 -2.28 -1.78 -3.84
CA LEU A 208 -1.41 -1.31 -4.92
C LEU A 208 -1.83 -1.95 -6.25
N ALA A 209 -1.96 -3.28 -6.29
CA ALA A 209 -2.36 -4.00 -7.49
C ALA A 209 -3.80 -3.66 -7.93
N ALA A 210 -4.74 -3.67 -6.99
CA ALA A 210 -6.15 -3.36 -7.28
C ALA A 210 -6.33 -1.93 -7.81
N THR A 211 -5.69 -0.96 -7.17
CA THR A 211 -5.75 0.46 -7.55
C THR A 211 -5.13 0.67 -8.91
N GLY A 212 -3.95 0.07 -9.16
CA GLY A 212 -3.29 0.17 -10.47
C GLY A 212 -4.16 -0.36 -11.61
N VAL A 213 -4.83 -1.50 -11.41
CA VAL A 213 -5.77 -2.07 -12.40
C VAL A 213 -6.97 -1.15 -12.61
N ARG A 214 -7.60 -0.65 -11.53
CA ARG A 214 -8.77 0.22 -11.63
C ARG A 214 -8.43 1.53 -12.33
N VAL A 215 -7.37 2.22 -11.90
CA VAL A 215 -6.92 3.49 -12.49
C VAL A 215 -6.57 3.31 -13.97
N ALA A 216 -5.81 2.27 -14.32
CA ALA A 216 -5.46 1.99 -15.71
C ALA A 216 -6.70 1.76 -16.59
N ASN A 217 -7.69 1.01 -16.10
CA ASN A 217 -8.92 0.71 -16.84
C ASN A 217 -9.79 1.95 -17.04
N GLU A 218 -9.97 2.79 -16.00
CA GLU A 218 -10.78 4.01 -16.11
C GLU A 218 -10.09 5.05 -17.02
N LEU A 219 -8.76 5.20 -16.93
CA LEU A 219 -8.00 6.05 -17.85
C LEU A 219 -8.07 5.53 -19.29
N GLY A 220 -7.96 4.21 -19.49
CA GLY A 220 -8.09 3.57 -20.80
C GLY A 220 -9.50 3.72 -21.41
N ALA A 221 -10.53 3.80 -20.57
CA ALA A 221 -11.90 4.12 -20.98
C ALA A 221 -12.11 5.61 -21.30
N GLY A 222 -11.11 6.46 -21.06
CA GLY A 222 -11.20 7.91 -21.25
C GLY A 222 -11.93 8.64 -20.13
N ASN A 223 -12.07 8.03 -18.94
CA ASN A 223 -12.80 8.59 -17.81
C ASN A 223 -11.84 9.01 -16.68
N GLY A 224 -11.32 10.24 -16.77
CA GLY A 224 -10.41 10.80 -15.77
C GLY A 224 -11.03 10.96 -14.38
N GLU A 225 -12.28 11.41 -14.31
CA GLU A 225 -12.99 11.59 -13.04
C GLU A 225 -13.21 10.25 -12.31
N ALA A 226 -13.54 9.17 -13.03
CA ALA A 226 -13.64 7.84 -12.43
C ALA A 226 -12.28 7.31 -11.95
N ALA A 227 -11.19 7.58 -12.67
CA ALA A 227 -9.84 7.22 -12.25
C ALA A 227 -9.43 7.96 -10.96
N LYS A 228 -9.74 9.26 -10.87
CA LYS A 228 -9.55 10.07 -9.66
C LYS A 228 -10.36 9.53 -8.49
N PHE A 229 -11.64 9.22 -8.73
CA PHE A 229 -12.53 8.68 -7.71
C PHE A 229 -12.06 7.31 -7.19
N ALA A 230 -11.67 6.40 -8.08
CA ALA A 230 -11.12 5.09 -7.72
C ALA A 230 -9.84 5.23 -6.88
N SER A 231 -8.97 6.18 -7.23
CA SER A 231 -7.76 6.50 -6.46
C SER A 231 -8.11 6.98 -5.05
N ALA A 232 -9.05 7.91 -4.92
CA ALA A 232 -9.48 8.45 -3.63
C ALA A 232 -10.11 7.37 -2.73
N VAL A 233 -11.01 6.54 -3.26
CA VAL A 233 -11.64 5.44 -2.49
C VAL A 233 -10.58 4.44 -2.01
N SER A 234 -9.58 4.15 -2.84
CA SER A 234 -8.48 3.24 -2.49
C SER A 234 -7.61 3.78 -1.36
N VAL A 235 -7.22 5.06 -1.43
CA VAL A 235 -6.43 5.72 -0.39
C VAL A 235 -7.19 5.76 0.94
N VAL A 236 -8.47 6.15 0.93
CA VAL A 236 -9.32 6.17 2.13
C VAL A 236 -9.44 4.77 2.74
N THR A 237 -9.67 3.74 1.92
CA THR A 237 -9.74 2.36 2.39
C THR A 237 -8.44 1.90 3.02
N SER A 238 -7.29 2.25 2.42
CA SER A 238 -5.96 1.92 2.99
C SER A 238 -5.74 2.58 4.34
N ILE A 239 -6.11 3.88 4.47
CA ILE A 239 -6.01 4.61 5.74
C ILE A 239 -6.85 3.92 6.82
N ILE A 240 -8.09 3.52 6.52
CA ILE A 240 -8.95 2.82 7.49
C ILE A 240 -8.30 1.50 7.97
N ILE A 241 -7.78 0.70 7.04
CA ILE A 241 -7.10 -0.57 7.37
C ILE A 241 -5.84 -0.30 8.22
N SER A 242 -5.08 0.73 7.88
CA SER A 242 -3.86 1.09 8.61
C SER A 242 -4.13 1.61 10.01
N VAL A 243 -5.21 2.36 10.22
CA VAL A 243 -5.64 2.83 11.55
C VAL A 243 -6.04 1.64 12.41
N PHE A 244 -6.72 0.64 11.81
CA PHE A 244 -7.03 -0.61 12.51
C PHE A 244 -5.76 -1.35 12.96
N PHE A 245 -4.77 -1.55 12.09
CA PHE A 245 -3.51 -2.22 12.47
C PHE A 245 -2.66 -1.38 13.43
N TRP A 246 -2.64 -0.06 13.27
CA TRP A 246 -1.98 0.85 14.19
C TRP A 246 -2.56 0.72 15.60
N LEU A 247 -3.89 0.76 15.75
CA LEU A 247 -4.55 0.56 17.04
C LEU A 247 -4.24 -0.83 17.62
N LEU A 248 -4.25 -1.87 16.78
CA LEU A 248 -3.91 -3.23 17.21
C LEU A 248 -2.47 -3.29 17.77
N ILE A 249 -1.50 -2.74 17.06
CA ILE A 249 -0.09 -2.71 17.51
C ILE A 249 0.04 -1.91 18.80
N MET A 250 -0.63 -0.77 18.93
CA MET A 250 -0.56 0.07 20.13
C MET A 250 -1.19 -0.61 21.36
N ILE A 251 -2.30 -1.33 21.20
CA ILE A 251 -2.96 -2.08 22.28
C ILE A 251 -2.08 -3.24 22.73
N PHE A 252 -1.53 -4.01 21.78
CA PHE A 252 -0.77 -5.22 22.06
C PHE A 252 0.76 -5.00 22.12
N HIS A 253 1.20 -3.75 22.24
CA HIS A 253 2.60 -3.35 22.06
C HIS A 253 3.59 -4.03 23.04
N THR A 254 3.09 -4.47 24.20
CA THR A 254 3.86 -5.21 25.21
C THR A 254 3.81 -6.72 25.04
N GLN A 255 2.87 -7.24 24.25
CA GLN A 255 2.53 -8.66 24.20
C GLN A 255 3.11 -9.36 22.98
N PHE A 256 3.15 -8.71 21.82
CA PHE A 256 3.53 -9.41 20.59
C PHE A 256 5.00 -9.87 20.58
N GLY A 257 5.89 -9.26 21.37
CA GLY A 257 7.28 -9.73 21.51
C GLY A 257 7.39 -11.16 22.05
N TYR A 258 6.48 -11.54 22.96
CA TYR A 258 6.39 -12.90 23.51
C TYR A 258 5.98 -13.95 22.47
N LEU A 259 5.38 -13.50 21.35
CA LEU A 259 5.06 -14.40 20.25
C LEU A 259 6.31 -14.90 19.52
N PHE A 260 7.43 -14.17 19.60
CA PHE A 260 8.62 -14.45 18.81
C PHE A 260 9.83 -14.86 19.64
N THR A 261 9.90 -14.57 20.94
CA THR A 261 11.05 -14.93 21.76
C THR A 261 10.67 -15.00 23.24
N SER A 262 11.42 -15.82 23.97
CA SER A 262 11.35 -15.92 25.43
C SER A 262 12.39 -15.03 26.13
N SER A 263 13.25 -14.33 25.38
CA SER A 263 14.34 -13.50 25.91
C SER A 263 13.86 -12.14 26.40
N GLU A 264 13.93 -11.91 27.72
CA GLU A 264 13.46 -10.65 28.33
C GLU A 264 14.18 -9.40 27.81
N LEU A 265 15.47 -9.52 27.47
CA LEU A 265 16.26 -8.43 26.89
C LEU A 265 15.70 -8.01 25.52
N VAL A 266 15.41 -8.98 24.66
CA VAL A 266 14.84 -8.74 23.33
C VAL A 266 13.42 -8.19 23.46
N ILE A 267 12.59 -8.75 24.33
CA ILE A 267 11.21 -8.27 24.58
C ILE A 267 11.21 -6.80 25.02
N LYS A 268 12.13 -6.41 25.91
CA LYS A 268 12.25 -5.02 26.37
C LYS A 268 12.61 -4.07 25.22
N GLU A 269 13.51 -4.48 24.33
CA GLU A 269 13.84 -3.69 23.14
C GLU A 269 12.69 -3.63 22.13
N VAL A 270 12.02 -4.76 21.86
CA VAL A 270 10.81 -4.81 21.02
C VAL A 270 9.73 -3.86 21.54
N ASN A 271 9.52 -3.82 22.86
CA ASN A 271 8.56 -2.91 23.48
C ASN A 271 8.94 -1.44 23.29
N LYS A 272 10.23 -1.08 23.29
CA LYS A 272 10.68 0.29 22.96
C LYS A 272 10.41 0.64 21.49
N LEU A 273 10.56 -0.32 20.59
CA LEU A 273 10.40 -0.16 19.15
C LEU A 273 8.95 -0.24 18.67
N SER A 274 8.08 -0.92 19.43
CA SER A 274 6.67 -1.18 19.09
C SER A 274 5.86 0.07 18.75
N ARG A 275 6.08 1.17 19.48
CA ARG A 275 5.43 2.46 19.20
C ARG A 275 5.85 3.01 17.85
N LEU A 276 7.15 2.94 17.54
CA LEU A 276 7.68 3.38 16.25
C LEU A 276 7.16 2.49 15.11
N LEU A 277 7.10 1.18 15.33
CA LEU A 277 6.48 0.23 14.40
C LEU A 277 5.03 0.60 14.09
N GLY A 278 4.23 0.93 15.11
CA GLY A 278 2.84 1.36 14.92
C GLY A 278 2.76 2.57 13.98
N PHE A 279 3.52 3.63 14.26
CA PHE A 279 3.53 4.80 13.38
C PHE A 279 4.08 4.49 11.99
N THR A 280 5.02 3.56 11.86
CA THR A 280 5.53 3.07 10.58
C THR A 280 4.42 2.46 9.75
N VAL A 281 3.62 1.56 10.35
CA VAL A 281 2.47 0.92 9.69
C VAL A 281 1.45 1.96 9.23
N LEU A 282 1.14 2.94 10.08
CA LEU A 282 0.22 4.01 9.73
C LEU A 282 0.70 4.81 8.51
N LEU A 283 1.97 5.27 8.53
CA LEU A 283 2.55 6.12 7.49
C LEU A 283 2.81 5.37 6.18
N ASN A 284 3.25 4.12 6.26
CA ASN A 284 3.63 3.33 5.08
C ASN A 284 2.43 2.70 4.35
N SER A 285 1.22 2.75 4.90
CA SER A 285 0.04 2.12 4.28
C SER A 285 -0.46 2.85 3.03
N VAL A 286 -0.27 4.17 2.97
CA VAL A 286 -0.78 5.03 1.88
C VAL A 286 0.16 4.97 0.67
N GLN A 287 1.46 4.84 0.94
CA GLN A 287 2.51 4.87 -0.07
C GLN A 287 2.31 3.81 -1.18
N PRO A 288 2.11 2.51 -0.88
CA PRO A 288 1.91 1.50 -1.92
C PRO A 288 0.67 1.76 -2.78
N VAL A 289 -0.39 2.32 -2.20
CA VAL A 289 -1.62 2.63 -2.94
C VAL A 289 -1.40 3.77 -3.91
N LEU A 290 -0.69 4.83 -3.50
CA LEU A 290 -0.29 5.93 -4.40
C LEU A 290 0.69 5.46 -5.48
N SER A 291 1.60 4.54 -5.15
CA SER A 291 2.44 3.87 -6.14
C SER A 291 1.61 3.03 -7.11
N GLY A 292 0.54 2.40 -6.64
CA GLY A 292 -0.47 1.73 -7.48
C GLY A 292 -1.16 2.69 -8.45
N VAL A 293 -1.58 3.87 -7.96
CA VAL A 293 -2.12 4.95 -8.80
C VAL A 293 -1.13 5.35 -9.90
N ALA A 294 0.13 5.58 -9.52
CA ALA A 294 1.19 5.95 -10.45
C ALA A 294 1.50 4.84 -11.46
N ILE A 295 1.43 3.57 -11.07
CA ILE A 295 1.55 2.43 -11.98
C ILE A 295 0.38 2.43 -12.97
N GLY A 296 -0.85 2.63 -12.50
CA GLY A 296 -2.04 2.69 -13.35
C GLY A 296 -2.04 3.85 -14.33
N ALA A 297 -1.49 5.00 -13.94
CA ALA A 297 -1.33 6.18 -14.79
C ALA A 297 -0.05 6.19 -15.64
N GLY A 298 0.90 5.26 -15.39
CA GLY A 298 2.16 5.17 -16.14
C GLY A 298 3.25 6.16 -15.70
N TRP A 299 3.20 6.69 -14.48
CA TRP A 299 4.18 7.66 -13.93
C TRP A 299 5.38 7.02 -13.25
N GLN A 300 5.55 5.71 -13.37
CA GLN A 300 6.55 4.90 -12.65
C GLN A 300 7.97 5.47 -12.71
N LYS A 301 8.40 5.98 -13.88
CA LYS A 301 9.71 6.61 -14.04
C LYS A 301 9.88 7.85 -13.15
N TYR A 302 8.84 8.69 -13.06
CA TYR A 302 8.86 9.89 -12.22
C TYR A 302 8.87 9.51 -10.73
N VAL A 303 8.08 8.52 -10.34
CA VAL A 303 8.08 8.00 -8.96
C VAL A 303 9.44 7.43 -8.58
N ALA A 304 10.09 6.64 -9.44
CA ALA A 304 11.42 6.10 -9.15
C ALA A 304 12.47 7.19 -8.86
N TYR A 305 12.37 8.38 -9.47
CA TYR A 305 13.25 9.51 -9.14
C TYR A 305 12.91 10.13 -7.78
N ILE A 306 11.62 10.24 -7.43
CA ILE A 306 11.18 10.69 -6.11
C ILE A 306 11.74 9.73 -5.06
N ASP A 307 11.65 8.42 -5.29
CA ASP A 307 12.12 7.41 -4.34
C ASP A 307 13.62 7.55 -4.12
N LEU A 308 14.40 7.69 -5.20
CA LEU A 308 15.84 7.90 -5.06
C LEU A 308 16.16 9.15 -4.22
N GLY A 309 15.42 10.23 -4.41
CA GLY A 309 15.57 11.47 -3.64
C GLY A 309 15.19 11.31 -2.17
N CYS A 310 13.97 10.84 -1.89
CA CYS A 310 13.47 10.71 -0.53
C CYS A 310 14.26 9.67 0.26
N TYR A 311 14.39 8.45 -0.25
CA TYR A 311 15.03 7.37 0.50
C TYR A 311 16.54 7.59 0.63
N TYR A 312 17.25 7.85 -0.47
CA TYR A 312 18.72 7.79 -0.45
C TYR A 312 19.39 9.15 -0.21
N LEU A 313 18.80 10.25 -0.69
CA LEU A 313 19.40 11.58 -0.51
C LEU A 313 18.97 12.26 0.80
N ILE A 314 17.79 11.94 1.32
CA ILE A 314 17.24 12.59 2.53
C ILE A 314 17.14 11.60 3.68
N GLY A 315 16.47 10.47 3.46
CA GLY A 315 16.19 9.44 4.47
C GLY A 315 17.44 8.81 5.07
N LEU A 316 18.37 8.33 4.25
CA LEU A 316 19.63 7.75 4.73
C LEU A 316 20.49 8.74 5.54
N PRO A 317 20.79 9.96 5.04
CA PRO A 317 21.54 10.94 5.84
C PRO A 317 20.82 11.33 7.14
N LEU A 318 19.50 11.54 7.11
CA LEU A 318 18.73 11.88 8.30
C LEU A 318 18.77 10.75 9.33
N GLY A 319 18.60 9.51 8.87
CA GLY A 319 18.77 8.31 9.66
C GLY A 319 20.12 8.22 10.36
N PHE A 320 21.20 8.34 9.56
CA PHE A 320 22.56 8.30 10.08
C PHE A 320 22.80 9.39 11.14
N LEU A 321 22.31 10.59 10.87
CA LEU A 321 22.47 11.74 11.76
C LEU A 321 21.71 11.56 13.08
N LEU A 322 20.45 11.12 13.05
CA LEU A 322 19.68 10.84 14.26
C LEU A 322 20.23 9.63 15.05
N GLY A 323 20.62 8.56 14.35
CA GLY A 323 21.10 7.33 14.98
C GLY A 323 22.49 7.45 15.60
N PHE A 324 23.47 7.94 14.84
CA PHE A 324 24.88 7.94 15.22
C PHE A 324 25.40 9.31 15.70
N VAL A 325 24.94 10.43 15.13
CA VAL A 325 25.46 11.76 15.53
C VAL A 325 24.77 12.24 16.80
N TYR A 326 23.43 12.20 16.85
CA TYR A 326 22.66 12.55 18.05
C TYR A 326 22.50 11.41 19.05
N GLN A 327 23.04 10.21 18.74
CA GLN A 327 23.07 9.07 19.66
C GLN A 327 21.68 8.60 20.13
N PHE A 328 20.64 8.76 19.30
CA PHE A 328 19.32 8.18 19.57
C PHE A 328 19.23 6.68 19.22
N GLY A 329 20.35 6.06 18.81
CA GLY A 329 20.46 4.64 18.55
C GLY A 329 19.51 4.15 17.45
N VAL A 330 18.97 2.93 17.62
CA VAL A 330 18.06 2.30 16.65
C VAL A 330 16.77 3.10 16.44
N GLN A 331 16.24 3.76 17.48
CA GLN A 331 15.02 4.55 17.37
C GLN A 331 15.23 5.78 16.50
N GLY A 332 16.35 6.49 16.68
CA GLY A 332 16.70 7.64 15.84
C GLY A 332 16.97 7.23 14.39
N LEU A 333 17.70 6.13 14.20
CA LEU A 333 17.97 5.59 12.89
C LEU A 333 16.66 5.26 12.16
N TRP A 334 15.81 4.44 12.76
CA TRP A 334 14.56 4.02 12.14
C TRP A 334 13.58 5.19 11.94
N ALA A 335 13.43 6.09 12.92
CA ALA A 335 12.58 7.28 12.77
C ALA A 335 13.07 8.22 11.66
N GLY A 336 14.39 8.46 11.57
CA GLY A 336 14.98 9.26 10.50
C GLY A 336 14.74 8.65 9.13
N LEU A 337 14.86 7.33 9.02
CA LEU A 337 14.62 6.62 7.76
C LEU A 337 13.14 6.71 7.34
N ILE A 338 12.19 6.54 8.26
CA ILE A 338 10.75 6.65 7.94
C ILE A 338 10.38 8.07 7.53
N CYS A 339 10.79 9.06 8.33
CA CYS A 339 10.43 10.45 8.11
C CYS A 339 11.03 11.03 6.83
N GLY A 340 12.31 10.74 6.55
CA GLY A 340 13.00 11.25 5.37
C GLY A 340 12.70 10.48 4.09
N GLY A 341 12.34 9.20 4.18
CA GLY A 341 12.03 8.33 3.04
C GLY A 341 10.51 8.21 2.80
N PRO A 342 9.85 7.14 3.26
CA PRO A 342 8.44 6.85 2.97
C PRO A 342 7.48 8.00 3.27
N ALA A 343 7.61 8.69 4.41
CA ALA A 343 6.69 9.76 4.78
C ALA A 343 6.79 10.95 3.80
N LEU A 344 8.00 11.36 3.45
CA LEU A 344 8.23 12.43 2.48
C LEU A 344 7.78 12.04 1.06
N GLN A 345 8.10 10.82 0.62
CA GLN A 345 7.62 10.29 -0.66
C GLN A 345 6.08 10.28 -0.72
N THR A 346 5.41 9.83 0.35
CA THR A 346 3.94 9.81 0.44
C THR A 346 3.36 11.22 0.28
N LEU A 347 3.94 12.21 0.96
CA LEU A 347 3.49 13.60 0.85
C LEU A 347 3.64 14.14 -0.58
N ILE A 348 4.78 13.87 -1.22
CA ILE A 348 5.03 14.29 -2.61
C ILE A 348 4.06 13.60 -3.57
N LEU A 349 3.89 12.27 -3.46
CA LEU A 349 2.98 11.52 -4.32
C LEU A 349 1.52 11.92 -4.11
N ALA A 350 1.11 12.16 -2.87
CA ALA A 350 -0.24 12.66 -2.57
C ALA A 350 -0.45 14.03 -3.22
N TRP A 351 0.52 14.94 -3.10
CA TRP A 351 0.45 16.26 -3.74
C TRP A 351 0.36 16.15 -5.27
N VAL A 352 1.21 15.32 -5.89
CA VAL A 352 1.19 15.09 -7.35
C VAL A 352 -0.17 14.52 -7.79
N THR A 353 -0.70 13.55 -7.04
CA THR A 353 -1.98 12.89 -7.35
C THR A 353 -3.16 13.85 -7.23
N ILE A 354 -3.17 14.72 -6.21
CA ILE A 354 -4.21 15.74 -6.01
C ILE A 354 -4.16 16.81 -7.11
N ARG A 355 -2.96 17.20 -7.53
CA ARG A 355 -2.75 18.24 -8.56
C ARG A 355 -2.83 17.72 -10.00
N CYS A 356 -2.95 16.41 -10.17
CA CYS A 356 -3.03 15.80 -11.49
C CYS A 356 -4.29 16.23 -12.23
N ASP A 357 -4.11 16.60 -13.50
CA ASP A 357 -5.21 16.73 -14.45
C ASP A 357 -5.56 15.35 -15.00
N TRP A 358 -6.52 14.71 -14.35
CA TRP A 358 -6.98 13.37 -14.69
C TRP A 358 -7.61 13.27 -16.08
N ASN A 359 -8.21 14.35 -16.58
CA ASN A 359 -8.81 14.37 -17.91
C ASN A 359 -7.71 14.35 -18.99
N LYS A 360 -6.63 15.11 -18.77
CA LYS A 360 -5.46 15.08 -19.65
C LYS A 360 -4.77 13.71 -19.67
N GLU A 361 -4.68 13.05 -18.53
CA GLU A 361 -4.09 11.69 -18.46
C GLU A 361 -4.98 10.65 -19.13
N ALA A 362 -6.31 10.78 -19.03
CA ALA A 362 -7.25 9.95 -19.76
C ALA A 362 -7.14 10.16 -21.29
N GLU A 363 -6.97 11.40 -21.73
CA GLU A 363 -6.71 11.71 -23.14
C GLU A 363 -5.39 11.07 -23.62
N ARG A 364 -4.32 11.16 -22.82
CA ARG A 364 -3.03 10.53 -23.11
C ARG A 364 -3.14 9.01 -23.23
N ALA A 365 -3.89 8.38 -22.32
CA ALA A 365 -4.15 6.94 -22.37
C ALA A 365 -4.92 6.56 -23.64
N LYS A 366 -5.95 7.33 -24.01
CA LYS A 366 -6.72 7.13 -25.24
C LYS A 366 -5.88 7.30 -26.49
N LEU A 367 -5.00 8.30 -26.53
CA LEU A 367 -4.05 8.51 -27.64
C LEU A 367 -3.09 7.31 -27.76
N HIS A 368 -2.54 6.82 -26.65
CA HIS A 368 -1.74 5.60 -26.66
C HIS A 368 -2.52 4.40 -27.19
N LEU A 369 -3.76 4.18 -26.73
CA LEU A 369 -4.61 3.09 -27.22
C LEU A 369 -4.93 3.23 -28.72
N SER A 370 -5.19 4.44 -29.22
CA SER A 370 -5.50 4.68 -30.64
C SER A 370 -4.34 4.38 -31.60
N LYS A 371 -3.09 4.45 -31.11
CA LYS A 371 -1.91 4.06 -31.87
C LYS A 371 -1.86 2.54 -32.14
N TRP A 372 -2.51 1.74 -31.29
CA TRP A 372 -2.45 0.27 -31.31
C TRP A 372 -3.79 -0.39 -31.66
N GLY A 373 -4.91 0.25 -31.31
CA GLY A 373 -6.26 -0.10 -31.71
C GLY A 373 -6.55 0.52 -33.07
N GLY A 374 -6.42 -0.28 -34.14
CA GLY A 374 -6.83 0.15 -35.48
C GLY A 374 -8.27 0.72 -35.50
N PRO A 375 -8.67 1.39 -36.60
CA PRO A 375 -9.82 2.31 -36.65
C PRO A 375 -11.22 1.76 -36.29
N ASN A 376 -11.37 0.49 -35.90
CA ASN A 376 -12.66 -0.18 -35.67
C ASN A 376 -12.77 -0.85 -34.29
N HIS A 377 -12.47 -0.15 -33.20
CA HIS A 377 -12.91 -0.58 -31.86
C HIS A 377 -13.64 0.57 -31.16
N VAL A 378 -14.82 0.89 -31.68
CA VAL A 378 -15.87 1.51 -30.86
C VAL A 378 -16.32 0.42 -29.89
N LEU A 379 -16.06 0.63 -28.61
CA LEU A 379 -16.53 -0.22 -27.51
C LEU A 379 -18.04 -0.43 -27.68
N LYS A 380 -18.43 -1.69 -27.93
CA LYS A 380 -19.82 -2.14 -27.83
C LYS A 380 -20.09 -2.65 -26.44
#